data_AF-A0A840ZIL7-F1
#
_entry.id   AF-A0A840ZIL7-F1
#
_cell.length_a   1.000
_cell.length_b   1.000
_cell.length_c   1.000
_cell.angle_alpha   90.00
_cell.angle_beta   90.00
_cell.angle_gamma   90.00
#
_symmetry.space_group_name_H-M   'P 1'
#
loop_
_entity.id
_entity.type
_entity.pdbx_description
1 polymer ?
#
loop_
_entity_poly.entity_id
_entity_poly.type
_entity_poly.pdbx_seq_one_letter_code
_entity_poly.pdbx_strand_id
1 'polypeptide(L)'
;MIHDPAPFESDPESKRAALGLVTEAFAEGCLDGIDGDCMAQAALFAAFQELVATYGEDATARYAESLPERIRGGGFTTTLQH
;
A
#
# COMPACT_ATOMS: atom_id res chain seq x y z
N MET A 1 -25.36 17.24 -2.76
CA MET A 1 -23.97 17.03 -2.31
C MET A 1 -23.82 15.56 -2.03
N ILE A 2 -23.28 14.81 -2.98
CA ILE A 2 -22.99 13.38 -2.82
C ILE A 2 -21.76 13.32 -1.91
N HIS A 3 -21.92 12.69 -0.75
CA HIS A 3 -20.79 12.42 0.15
C HIS A 3 -19.96 11.34 -0.54
N ASP A 4 -18.83 11.73 -1.13
CA ASP A 4 -17.79 10.80 -1.52
C ASP A 4 -17.35 10.08 -0.23
N PRO A 5 -17.41 8.74 -0.14
CA PRO A 5 -16.97 8.04 1.06
C PRO A 5 -15.46 8.28 1.21
N ALA A 6 -15.07 8.79 2.37
CA ALA A 6 -13.67 9.08 2.69
C ALA A 6 -12.79 7.83 2.46
N PRO A 7 -11.56 8.00 1.96
CA PRO A 7 -10.70 6.88 1.56
C PRO A 7 -10.29 6.09 2.80
N PHE A 8 -10.67 4.81 2.85
CA PHE A 8 -10.13 3.78 3.77
C PHE A 8 -9.68 4.35 5.13
N GLU A 9 -10.65 4.81 5.93
CA GLU A 9 -10.39 5.43 7.23
C GLU A 9 -9.91 4.40 8.25
N SER A 10 -8.61 4.12 8.21
CA SER A 10 -7.89 3.49 9.31
C SER A 10 -7.08 4.54 10.08
N ASP A 11 -7.06 4.38 11.40
CA ASP A 11 -6.39 5.27 12.34
C ASP A 11 -4.87 5.39 12.01
N PRO A 12 -4.27 6.60 12.05
CA PRO A 12 -2.87 6.79 11.68
C PRO A 12 -1.86 5.97 12.51
N GLU A 13 -2.15 5.70 13.79
CA GLU A 13 -1.30 4.85 14.63
C GLU A 13 -1.42 3.39 14.18
N SER A 14 -2.64 2.93 13.92
CA SER A 14 -2.90 1.59 13.36
C SER A 14 -2.20 1.39 12.01
N LYS A 15 -2.23 2.39 11.12
CA LYS A 15 -1.52 2.38 9.83
C LYS A 15 -0.01 2.26 10.00
N ARG A 16 0.58 2.98 10.96
CA ARG A 16 2.03 2.91 11.26
C ARG A 16 2.42 1.57 11.85
N ALA A 17 1.62 1.02 12.76
CA ALA A 17 1.84 -0.30 13.34
C ALA A 17 1.82 -1.39 12.26
N ALA A 18 0.81 -1.38 11.38
CA ALA A 18 0.72 -2.31 10.26
C ALA A 18 1.92 -2.19 9.31
N LEU A 19 2.37 -0.96 9.01
CA LEU A 19 3.55 -0.73 8.18
C LEU A 19 4.83 -1.29 8.82
N GLY A 20 4.97 -1.20 10.14
CA GLY A 20 6.07 -1.83 10.87
C GLY A 20 6.11 -3.33 10.67
N LEU A 21 4.97 -4.01 10.86
CA LEU A 21 4.86 -5.46 10.66
C LEU A 21 5.18 -5.87 9.22
N VAL A 22 4.70 -5.12 8.23
CA VAL A 22 5.02 -5.37 6.82
C VAL A 22 6.53 -5.17 6.55
N THR A 23 7.14 -4.15 7.15
CA THR A 23 8.58 -3.89 6.99
C THR A 23 9.42 -5.03 7.58
N GLU A 24 9.02 -5.55 8.74
CA GLU A 24 9.66 -6.72 9.35
C GLU A 24 9.53 -7.96 8.45
N ALA A 25 8.34 -8.23 7.91
CA ALA A 25 8.14 -9.34 6.98
C ALA A 25 8.98 -9.21 5.69
N PHE A 26 9.19 -7.98 5.20
CA PHE A 26 10.12 -7.72 4.09
C PHE A 26 11.56 -8.04 4.46
N ALA A 27 12.01 -7.63 5.65
CA ALA A 27 13.35 -7.92 6.12
C ALA A 27 13.58 -9.44 6.26
N GLU A 28 12.60 -10.16 6.79
CA GLU A 28 12.63 -11.63 6.91
C GLU A 28 12.69 -12.31 5.54
N GLY A 29 11.82 -11.92 4.60
CA GLY A 29 11.84 -12.47 3.25
C GLY A 29 13.19 -12.26 2.54
N CYS A 30 13.81 -11.10 2.73
CA CYS A 30 15.16 -10.84 2.22
C CYS A 30 16.23 -11.75 2.87
N LEU A 31 16.11 -12.06 4.17
CA LEU A 31 17.01 -12.99 4.85
C LEU A 31 16.88 -14.42 4.31
N ASP A 32 15.67 -14.81 3.92
CA ASP A 32 15.38 -16.09 3.27
C ASP A 32 15.80 -16.14 1.79
N GLY A 33 16.38 -15.04 1.27
CA GLY A 33 16.89 -14.94 -0.10
C GLY A 33 15.84 -14.59 -1.15
N ILE A 34 14.65 -14.13 -0.73
CA ILE A 34 13.63 -13.60 -1.65
C ILE A 34 14.08 -12.22 -2.14
N ASP A 35 13.97 -11.99 -3.45
CA ASP A 35 14.26 -10.68 -4.04
C ASP A 35 13.27 -9.62 -3.54
N GLY A 36 13.77 -8.41 -3.25
CA GLY A 36 12.96 -7.29 -2.80
C GLY A 36 11.88 -6.88 -3.80
N ASP A 37 12.14 -7.01 -5.11
CA ASP A 37 11.16 -6.74 -6.15
C ASP A 37 10.01 -7.76 -6.10
N CYS A 38 10.32 -9.04 -5.83
CA CYS A 38 9.32 -10.08 -5.64
C CYS A 38 8.46 -9.83 -4.40
N MET A 39 9.08 -9.40 -3.28
CA MET A 39 8.34 -9.02 -2.07
C MET A 39 7.41 -7.83 -2.32
N ALA A 40 7.88 -6.80 -3.04
CA ALA A 40 7.08 -5.64 -3.40
C ALA A 40 5.86 -6.01 -4.23
N GLN A 41 6.03 -6.86 -5.26
CA GLN A 41 4.92 -7.34 -6.09
C GLN A 41 3.92 -8.18 -5.29
N ALA A 42 4.41 -9.07 -4.42
CA ALA A 42 3.55 -9.88 -3.56
C ALA A 42 2.73 -9.01 -2.59
N ALA A 43 3.36 -8.01 -1.98
CA ALA A 43 2.69 -7.09 -1.07
C ALA A 43 1.63 -6.24 -1.78
N LEU A 44 1.90 -5.75 -2.99
CA LEU A 44 0.91 -5.04 -3.79
C LEU A 44 -0.29 -5.93 -4.12
N PHE A 45 -0.04 -7.18 -4.52
CA PHE A 45 -1.11 -8.14 -4.80
C PHE A 45 -1.97 -8.40 -3.56
N ALA A 46 -1.34 -8.68 -2.41
CA ALA A 46 -2.05 -8.90 -1.15
C ALA A 46 -2.86 -7.67 -0.72
N ALA A 47 -2.28 -6.47 -0.84
CA ALA A 47 -2.97 -5.22 -0.53
C ALA A 47 -4.21 -5.02 -1.42
N PHE A 48 -4.09 -5.22 -2.73
CA PHE A 48 -5.25 -5.09 -3.62
C PHE A 48 -6.30 -6.18 -3.38
N GLN A 49 -5.88 -7.42 -3.08
CA GLN A 49 -6.82 -8.49 -2.71
C GLN A 49 -7.67 -8.09 -1.50
N GLU A 50 -7.05 -7.57 -0.45
CA GLU A 50 -7.75 -7.12 0.77
C GLU A 50 -8.71 -5.95 0.48
N LEU A 51 -8.28 -4.99 -0.33
CA LEU A 51 -9.11 -3.86 -0.74
C LEU A 51 -10.33 -4.30 -1.56
N VAL A 52 -10.14 -5.22 -2.52
CA VAL A 52 -11.24 -5.79 -3.31
C VAL A 52 -12.19 -6.59 -2.43
N ALA A 53 -11.66 -7.41 -1.51
CA ALA A 53 -12.48 -8.20 -0.60
C ALA A 53 -13.33 -7.33 0.33
N THR A 54 -12.78 -6.22 0.82
CA THR A 54 -13.46 -5.33 1.78
C THR A 54 -14.41 -4.35 1.08
N TYR A 55 -14.01 -3.78 -0.05
CA TYR A 55 -14.69 -2.62 -0.67
C TYR A 55 -15.21 -2.87 -2.09
N GLY A 56 -14.83 -3.99 -2.72
CA GLY A 56 -15.20 -4.33 -4.09
C GLY A 56 -14.22 -3.84 -5.16
N GLU A 57 -14.37 -4.40 -6.36
CA GLU A 57 -13.49 -4.16 -7.51
C GLU A 57 -13.55 -2.70 -8.00
N ASP A 58 -14.74 -2.14 -8.19
CA ASP A 58 -14.92 -0.76 -8.66
C ASP A 58 -14.31 0.28 -7.71
N ALA A 59 -14.51 0.11 -6.40
CA ALA A 59 -13.94 1.03 -5.41
C ALA A 59 -12.41 0.94 -5.38
N THR A 60 -11.86 -0.26 -5.51
CA THR A 60 -10.42 -0.49 -5.56
C THR A 60 -9.80 0.08 -6.84
N ALA A 61 -10.47 -0.07 -7.98
CA ALA A 61 -10.04 0.51 -9.26
C ALA A 61 -9.95 2.04 -9.19
N ARG A 62 -10.99 2.70 -8.66
CA ARG A 62 -10.99 4.15 -8.44
C ARG A 62 -9.87 4.61 -7.51
N TYR A 63 -9.59 3.85 -6.45
CA TYR A 63 -8.43 4.14 -5.60
C TYR A 63 -7.12 4.03 -6.39
N ALA A 64 -6.96 2.98 -7.19
CA ALA A 64 -5.76 2.73 -7.98
C ALA A 64 -5.49 3.81 -9.04
N GLU A 65 -6.54 4.45 -9.60
CA GLU A 65 -6.42 5.59 -10.52
C GLU A 65 -5.62 6.77 -9.94
N SER A 66 -5.63 6.94 -8.61
CA SER A 66 -4.86 8.00 -7.93
C SER A 66 -3.37 7.69 -7.75
N LEU A 67 -2.98 6.42 -7.88
CA LEU A 67 -1.60 5.97 -7.58
C LEU A 67 -0.55 6.57 -8.51
N PRO A 68 -0.74 6.64 -9.85
CA PRO A 68 0.26 7.22 -10.74
C PRO A 68 0.60 8.67 -10.40
N GLU A 69 -0.39 9.46 -9.99
CA GLU A 69 -0.16 10.85 -9.57
C GLU A 69 0.63 10.92 -8.27
N ARG A 70 0.26 10.11 -7.27
CA ARG A 70 0.96 10.04 -5.98
C ARG A 70 2.41 9.56 -6.13
N ILE A 71 2.67 8.59 -7.00
CA ILE A 71 4.02 8.10 -7.29
C ILE A 71 4.87 9.21 -7.91
N ARG A 72 4.37 9.87 -8.97
CA ARG A 72 5.09 10.98 -9.62
C ARG A 72 5.29 12.19 -8.70
N GLY A 73 4.36 12.41 -7.78
CA GLY A 73 4.44 13.44 -6.75
C GLY A 73 5.41 13.11 -5.60
N GLY A 74 6.07 11.95 -5.63
CA GLY A 74 7.03 11.55 -4.59
C GLY A 74 6.38 11.07 -3.29
N GLY A 75 5.07 10.77 -3.29
CA GLY A 75 4.32 10.36 -2.09
C GLY A 75 4.74 9.03 -1.46
N PHE A 76 5.63 8.28 -2.11
CA PHE A 76 6.21 7.02 -1.64
C PHE A 76 7.74 7.08 -1.51
N THR A 77 8.35 8.23 -1.78
CA THR A 77 9.79 8.43 -1.67
C THR A 77 10.12 8.86 -0.24
N THR A 78 10.77 7.98 0.53
CA THR A 78 11.13 8.23 1.94
C THR A 78 12.54 8.81 2.14
N THR A 79 13.34 8.88 1.08
CA THR A 79 14.67 9.52 1.11
C THR A 79 14.64 10.79 0.27
N LEU A 80 14.98 11.95 0.85
CA LEU A 80 15.44 13.10 0.08
C LEU A 80 16.62 12.59 -0.77
N GLN A 81 16.45 12.48 -2.09
CA GLN A 81 17.59 12.22 -2.97
C GLN A 81 18.52 13.42 -2.84
N HIS A 82 19.60 13.26 -2.07
CA HIS A 82 20.76 14.14 -2.11
C HIS A 82 21.65 13.76 -3.28
#